data_AF-A0A1Y1KCZ0-F1
#
_entry.id   AF-A0A1Y1KCZ0-F1
#
_cell.length_a   1.000
_cell.length_b   1.000
_cell.length_c   1.000
_cell.angle_alpha   90.00
_cell.angle_beta   90.00
_cell.angle_gamma   90.00
#
_symmetry.space_group_name_H-M   'P 1'
#
loop_
_entity.id
_entity.type
_entity.pdbx_description
1 polymer ?
#
loop_
_entity_poly.entity_id
_entity_poly.type
_entity_poly.pdbx_seq_one_letter_code
_entity_poly.pdbx_strand_id
1 'polypeptide(L)'
;FCRYYTPSEGVKLFLLDFFEDPDESANAIYTNIKTRIEKAGLSLNNMSCYSADNASVNFGRFHSVYQLLYKENNSVLAVGCPAHMVNNSIKNALAKCRFDVETLVLKTFSHFS
;
A
#
# COMPACT_ATOMS: atom_id res chain seq x y z
N PHE A 1 -7.49 -2.88 4.39
CA PHE A 1 -7.25 -3.56 5.68
C PHE A 1 -6.91 -2.55 6.74
N CYS A 2 -7.39 -2.73 7.97
CA CYS A 2 -7.02 -1.91 9.12
C CYS A 2 -6.37 -2.79 10.19
N ARG A 3 -5.26 -2.31 10.75
CA ARG A 3 -4.57 -2.93 11.88
C ARG A 3 -4.65 -1.97 13.07
N TYR A 4 -5.18 -2.44 14.18
CA TYR A 4 -5.29 -1.64 15.40
C TYR A 4 -4.73 -2.42 16.59
N TYR A 5 -4.40 -1.68 17.64
CA TYR A 5 -3.84 -2.22 18.86
C TYR A 5 -4.69 -1.75 20.05
N THR A 6 -5.06 -2.68 20.92
CA THR A 6 -5.58 -2.38 22.25
C THR A 6 -4.73 -3.12 23.29
N PRO A 7 -4.48 -2.54 24.48
CA PRO A 7 -3.72 -3.23 25.51
C PRO A 7 -4.34 -4.56 25.96
N SER A 8 -5.67 -4.66 25.92
CA SER A 8 -6.42 -5.86 26.34
C SER A 8 -6.43 -6.98 25.31
N GLU A 9 -6.44 -6.65 24.00
CA GLU A 9 -6.65 -7.63 22.95
C GLU A 9 -5.44 -7.75 22.00
N GLY A 10 -4.41 -6.94 22.22
CA GLY A 10 -3.22 -6.88 21.39
C GLY A 10 -3.51 -6.32 20.00
N VAL A 11 -2.75 -6.81 19.02
CA VAL A 11 -2.90 -6.41 17.62
C VAL A 11 -4.02 -7.19 16.98
N LYS A 12 -4.95 -6.48 16.34
CA LYS A 12 -5.99 -7.06 15.50
C LYS A 12 -5.90 -6.57 14.07
N LEU A 13 -6.23 -7.46 13.15
CA LEU A 13 -6.31 -7.19 11.72
C LEU A 13 -7.74 -7.46 11.26
N PHE A 14 -8.32 -6.54 10.52
CA PHE A 14 -9.64 -6.74 9.93
C PHE A 14 -9.76 -6.03 8.58
N LEU A 15 -10.67 -6.54 7.76
CA LEU A 15 -11.09 -5.88 6.54
C LEU A 15 -12.12 -4.80 6.92
N LEU A 16 -11.74 -3.54 6.76
CA LEU A 16 -12.61 -2.40 7.07
C LEU A 16 -13.71 -2.25 6.02
N ASP A 17 -13.32 -2.31 4.75
CA ASP A 17 -14.21 -2.18 3.60
C ASP A 17 -13.51 -2.81 2.37
N PHE A 18 -14.31 -3.16 1.35
CA PHE A 18 -13.85 -3.62 0.04
C PHE A 18 -14.82 -3.09 -1.03
N PHE A 19 -14.30 -2.26 -1.94
CA PHE A 19 -15.08 -1.58 -2.95
C PHE A 19 -14.26 -1.36 -4.22
N GLU A 20 -14.94 -1.02 -5.30
CA GLU A 20 -14.34 -0.64 -6.58
C GLU A 20 -14.56 0.86 -6.82
N ASP A 21 -13.52 1.54 -7.30
CA ASP A 21 -13.58 2.94 -7.71
C ASP A 21 -12.64 3.15 -8.91
N PRO A 22 -13.14 3.63 -10.05
CA PRO A 22 -12.31 3.88 -11.23
C PRO A 22 -11.40 5.11 -11.07
N ASP A 23 -11.64 6.00 -10.11
CA ASP A 23 -10.77 7.15 -9.85
C ASP A 23 -9.60 6.76 -8.94
N GLU A 24 -8.48 6.45 -9.57
CA GLU A 24 -7.22 6.10 -8.88
C GLU A 24 -6.40 7.35 -8.49
N SER A 25 -6.97 8.56 -8.48
CA SER A 25 -6.25 9.75 -8.06
C SER A 25 -5.98 9.76 -6.55
N ALA A 26 -4.93 10.49 -6.14
CA ALA A 26 -4.61 10.64 -4.73
C ALA A 26 -5.78 11.23 -3.90
N ASN A 27 -6.55 12.15 -4.49
CA ASN A 27 -7.70 12.75 -3.82
C ASN A 27 -8.84 11.76 -3.63
N ALA A 28 -9.17 10.96 -4.65
CA ALA A 28 -10.21 9.95 -4.56
C ALA A 28 -9.85 8.87 -3.53
N ILE A 29 -8.62 8.36 -3.58
CA ILE A 29 -8.14 7.36 -2.62
C ILE A 29 -8.15 7.94 -1.19
N TYR A 30 -7.64 9.15 -0.97
CA TYR A 30 -7.69 9.83 0.33
C TYR A 30 -9.12 9.99 0.84
N THR A 31 -10.04 10.46 -0.01
CA THR A 31 -11.45 10.67 0.34
C THR A 31 -12.10 9.34 0.72
N ASN A 32 -11.85 8.29 -0.06
CA ASN A 32 -12.35 6.96 0.25
C ASN A 32 -11.81 6.43 1.57
N ILE A 33 -10.51 6.56 1.85
CA ILE A 33 -9.94 6.17 3.15
C ILE A 33 -10.64 6.92 4.29
N LYS A 34 -10.72 8.25 4.18
CA LYS A 34 -11.33 9.12 5.19
C LYS A 34 -12.78 8.73 5.49
N THR A 35 -13.61 8.70 4.45
CA THR A 35 -15.04 8.39 4.60
C THR A 35 -15.27 7.01 5.22
N ARG A 36 -14.41 6.02 4.94
CA ARG A 36 -14.60 4.64 5.44
C ARG A 36 -14.18 4.51 6.89
N ILE A 37 -13.09 5.20 7.27
CA ILE A 37 -12.66 5.32 8.67
C ILE A 37 -13.76 6.02 9.48
N GLU A 38 -14.30 7.14 9.00
CA GLU A 38 -15.37 7.88 9.66
C GLU A 38 -16.67 7.07 9.77
N LYS A 39 -17.07 6.36 8.70
CA LYS A 39 -18.25 5.46 8.71
C LYS A 39 -18.13 4.33 9.73
N ALA A 40 -16.91 3.88 10.04
CA ALA A 40 -16.67 2.88 11.07
C ALA A 40 -16.58 3.48 12.49
N GLY A 41 -16.86 4.78 12.67
CA GLY A 41 -16.74 5.47 13.95
C GLY A 41 -15.28 5.67 14.40
N LEU A 42 -14.33 5.57 13.48
CA LEU A 42 -12.91 5.78 13.75
C LEU A 42 -12.50 7.20 13.34
N SER A 43 -11.35 7.66 13.85
CA SER A 43 -10.78 8.97 13.52
C SER A 43 -9.43 8.82 12.83
N LEU A 44 -9.20 9.62 11.79
CA LEU A 44 -7.89 9.75 11.14
C LEU A 44 -6.79 10.20 12.10
N ASN A 45 -7.13 10.95 13.17
CA ASN A 45 -6.16 11.37 14.19
C ASN A 45 -5.55 10.19 14.96
N ASN A 46 -6.24 9.05 14.98
CA ASN A 46 -5.74 7.83 15.61
C ASN A 46 -4.95 6.93 14.64
N MET A 47 -4.78 7.35 13.38
CA MET A 47 -3.98 6.62 12.40
C MET A 47 -2.50 6.84 12.67
N SER A 48 -1.79 5.79 13.08
CA SER A 48 -0.34 5.86 13.29
C SER A 48 0.48 5.70 12.01
N CYS A 49 -0.09 5.04 11.00
CA CYS A 49 0.65 4.62 9.82
C CYS A 49 -0.27 4.47 8.60
N TYR A 50 0.23 4.90 7.45
CA TYR A 50 -0.31 4.59 6.13
C TYR A 50 0.65 3.67 5.38
N SER A 51 0.16 2.49 5.00
CA SER A 51 0.93 1.47 4.28
C SER A 51 0.32 1.15 2.93
N ALA A 52 1.10 1.31 1.87
CA ALA A 52 0.69 1.06 0.48
C ALA A 52 1.91 0.64 -0.36
N ASP A 53 1.71 0.33 -1.64
CA ASP A 53 2.84 0.18 -2.56
C ASP A 53 3.58 1.51 -2.79
N ASN A 54 4.75 1.45 -3.42
CA ASN A 54 5.59 2.64 -3.61
C ASN A 54 5.18 3.50 -4.81
N ALA A 55 3.94 3.36 -5.32
CA ALA A 55 3.47 4.17 -6.43
C ALA A 55 3.46 5.68 -6.07
N SER A 56 3.68 6.53 -7.06
CA SER A 56 3.74 7.98 -6.87
C SER A 56 2.41 8.55 -6.35
N VAL A 57 1.28 7.92 -6.67
CA VAL A 57 -0.02 8.29 -6.11
C VAL A 57 -0.07 8.15 -4.58
N ASN A 58 0.62 7.14 -4.03
CA ASN A 58 0.62 6.86 -2.60
C ASN A 58 1.64 7.70 -1.83
N PHE A 59 2.85 7.88 -2.38
CA PHE A 59 3.99 8.49 -1.67
C PHE A 59 4.73 9.61 -2.44
N GLY A 60 4.14 10.14 -3.51
CA GLY A 60 4.67 11.28 -4.24
C GLY A 60 4.94 12.50 -3.34
N ARG A 61 6.02 13.24 -3.64
CA ARG A 61 6.54 14.32 -2.79
C ARG A 61 5.57 15.49 -2.60
N PHE A 62 4.87 15.91 -3.66
CA PHE A 62 4.08 17.14 -3.65
C PHE A 62 2.58 16.89 -3.49
N HIS A 63 2.08 15.83 -4.12
CA HIS A 63 0.68 15.45 -4.09
C HIS A 63 0.56 13.93 -4.13
N SER A 64 0.10 13.35 -3.04
CA SER A 64 -0.09 11.91 -2.87
C SER A 64 -1.05 11.67 -1.71
N VAL A 65 -1.54 10.43 -1.59
CA VAL A 65 -2.40 10.01 -0.48
C VAL A 65 -1.72 10.30 0.85
N TYR A 66 -0.44 9.96 0.99
CA TYR A 66 0.31 10.27 2.20
C TYR A 66 0.38 11.78 2.50
N GLN A 67 0.65 12.63 1.50
CA GLN A 67 0.69 14.08 1.72
C GLN A 67 -0.66 14.65 2.14
N LEU A 68 -1.77 14.09 1.64
CA LEU A 68 -3.12 14.48 2.06
C LEU A 68 -3.43 14.02 3.49
N LEU A 69 -3.09 12.77 3.83
CA LEU A 69 -3.23 12.24 5.19
C LEU A 69 -2.37 13.02 6.20
N TYR A 70 -1.13 13.33 5.85
CA TYR A 70 -0.19 14.05 6.72
C TYR A 70 -0.63 15.50 7.01
N LYS A 71 -1.32 16.14 6.07
CA LYS A 71 -1.93 17.47 6.30
C LYS A 71 -3.03 17.45 7.35
N GLU A 72 -3.74 16.34 7.49
CA GLU A 72 -4.83 16.18 8.46
C GLU A 72 -4.33 15.59 9.79
N ASN A 73 -3.40 14.64 9.72
CA ASN A 73 -2.74 14.02 10.86
C ASN A 73 -1.22 13.98 10.63
N ASN A 74 -0.51 14.94 11.23
CA ASN A 74 0.94 15.07 11.10
C ASN A 74 1.76 13.99 11.85
N SER A 75 1.11 13.09 12.59
CA SER A 75 1.75 11.97 13.28
C SER A 75 1.77 10.68 12.46
N VAL A 76 1.10 10.67 11.29
CA VAL A 76 1.03 9.48 10.44
C VAL A 76 2.38 9.18 9.79
N LEU A 77 2.83 7.92 9.91
CA LEU A 77 4.04 7.43 9.27
C LEU A 77 3.77 6.88 7.87
N ALA A 78 4.66 7.18 6.92
CA ALA A 78 4.70 6.53 5.61
C ALA A 78 5.45 5.19 5.71
N VAL A 79 4.80 4.09 5.33
CA VAL A 79 5.43 2.77 5.31
C VAL A 79 5.19 2.09 3.97
N GLY A 80 6.27 1.71 3.28
CA GLY A 80 6.16 0.96 2.03
C GLY A 80 5.70 -0.49 2.27
N CYS A 81 4.98 -1.06 1.31
CA CYS A 81 4.50 -2.43 1.36
C CYS A 81 5.68 -3.42 1.41
N PRO A 82 5.82 -4.26 2.47
CA PRO A 82 6.92 -5.21 2.59
C PRO A 82 6.99 -6.21 1.43
N ALA A 83 5.85 -6.71 0.97
CA ALA A 83 5.80 -7.63 -0.16
C ALA A 83 6.35 -6.97 -1.44
N HIS A 84 5.99 -5.70 -1.66
CA HIS A 84 6.48 -4.95 -2.81
C HIS A 84 7.99 -4.67 -2.72
N MET A 85 8.50 -4.35 -1.53
CA MET A 85 9.94 -4.17 -1.31
C MET A 85 10.72 -5.45 -1.63
N VAL A 86 10.29 -6.61 -1.08
CA VAL A 86 10.94 -7.90 -1.36
C VAL A 86 10.90 -8.24 -2.85
N ASN A 87 9.73 -8.08 -3.49
CA ASN A 87 9.58 -8.32 -4.92
C ASN A 87 10.52 -7.45 -5.76
N ASN A 88 10.61 -6.15 -5.46
CA ASN A 88 11.50 -5.25 -6.18
C ASN A 88 12.97 -5.56 -5.95
N SER A 89 13.35 -5.97 -4.73
CA SER A 89 14.70 -6.44 -4.43
C SER A 89 15.09 -7.66 -5.27
N ILE A 90 14.20 -8.65 -5.38
CA ILE A 90 14.42 -9.84 -6.21
C ILE A 90 14.50 -9.46 -7.68
N LYS A 91 13.56 -8.66 -8.20
CA LYS A 91 13.60 -8.18 -9.59
C LYS A 91 14.90 -7.44 -9.90
N ASN A 92 15.37 -6.58 -8.99
CA ASN A 92 16.64 -5.87 -9.17
C ASN A 92 17.85 -6.81 -9.17
N ALA A 93 17.83 -7.85 -8.33
CA ALA A 93 18.88 -8.86 -8.32
C ALA A 93 18.90 -9.68 -9.62
N LEU A 94 17.73 -10.13 -10.09
CA LEU A 94 17.58 -10.87 -11.34
C LEU A 94 18.04 -10.06 -12.56
N ALA A 95 17.75 -8.77 -12.60
CA ALA A 95 18.23 -7.87 -13.67
C ALA A 95 19.77 -7.76 -13.74
N LYS A 96 20.48 -8.16 -12.67
CA LYS A 96 21.95 -8.19 -12.61
C LYS A 96 22.52 -9.59 -12.88
N CYS A 97 21.69 -10.61 -13.05
CA CYS A 97 22.14 -11.93 -13.43
C CYS A 97 22.70 -11.91 -14.87
N ARG A 98 23.66 -12.79 -15.15
CA ARG A 98 24.29 -12.91 -16.48
C ARG A 98 23.32 -13.39 -17.57
N PHE A 99 22.21 -13.99 -17.17
CA PHE A 99 21.18 -14.51 -18.05
C PHE A 99 19.82 -14.05 -17.54
N ASP A 100 18.91 -13.80 -18.47
CA ASP A 100 17.56 -13.37 -18.18
C ASP A 100 16.71 -14.57 -17.71
N VAL A 101 16.70 -14.77 -16.40
CA VAL A 101 15.95 -15.84 -15.72
C VAL A 101 14.45 -15.72 -16.03
N GLU A 102 13.91 -14.50 -16.05
CA GLU A 102 12.49 -14.24 -16.29
C GLU A 102 12.10 -14.68 -17.70
N THR A 103 12.87 -14.27 -18.71
CA THR A 103 12.67 -14.70 -20.10
C THR A 103 12.82 -16.21 -20.26
N LEU A 104 13.79 -16.84 -19.59
CA LEU A 104 13.96 -18.29 -19.65
C LEU A 104 12.71 -19.02 -19.13
N VAL A 105 12.23 -18.64 -17.95
CA VAL A 105 11.03 -19.24 -17.33
C VAL A 105 9.80 -19.02 -18.22
N LEU A 106 9.58 -17.80 -18.72
CA LEU A 106 8.44 -17.49 -19.59
C LEU A 106 8.47 -18.29 -20.89
N LYS A 107 9.64 -18.46 -21.51
CA LYS A 107 9.79 -19.25 -22.73
C LYS A 107 9.58 -20.73 -22.50
N THR A 108 10.12 -21.28 -21.41
CA THR A 108 9.89 -22.69 -21.04
C THR A 108 8.41 -22.94 -20.77
N PHE A 109 7.76 -22.07 -19.97
CA PHE A 109 6.34 -22.19 -19.68
C PHE A 109 5.50 -22.12 -20.97
N SER A 110 5.76 -21.14 -21.84
CA SER A 110 5.07 -20.98 -23.12
C SER A 110 5.30 -22.13 -24.11
N HIS A 111 6.38 -22.91 -23.97
CA HIS A 111 6.64 -24.05 -24.83
C HIS A 111 5.85 -25.31 -24.39
N PHE A 112 5.59 -25.43 -23.10
CA PHE A 112 4.95 -26.61 -22.50
C PHE A 112 3.48 -26.39 -22.08
N SER A 113 2.95 -25.17 -22.26
CA SER A 113 1.54 -24.82 -22.09
C SER A 113 0.85 -24.78 -23.45
#